data_AF-A0A925CDI0-F1
#
_entry.id   AF-A0A925CDI0-F1
#
_cell.length_a   1.000
_cell.length_b   1.000
_cell.length_c   1.000
_cell.angle_alpha   90.00
_cell.angle_beta   90.00
_cell.angle_gamma   90.00
#
_symmetry.space_group_name_H-M   'P 1'
#
loop_
_entity.id
_entity.type
_entity.pdbx_description
1 polymer ?
#
loop_
_entity_poly.entity_id
_entity_poly.type
_entity_poly.pdbx_seq_one_letter_code
_entity_poly.pdbx_strand_id
1 'polypeptide(L)'
;MKNLLGTVAAVGVLAVAGSALAGPIAIGGAAFKNHPTVTDLPSYTQAIPAYFIPVNVVATLNSPIVGGLAGSVVTTVYLNPNTNTLTFDYVFSAAASNPVSIVRATLGGPWLPILVNDAGAGSNGISGGGDGGAEWNDGDPFFLARSPEDGSPNVQWRAFGLGSALGAGNVSSNIWFETNATLITEAPMAVIDTAVTGSGLILAPVIPAPGAAALALMGVGIAARRRRA
;
A
#
# COMPACT_ATOMS: atom_id res chain seq x y z
N MET A 1 -67.55 17.00 -17.20
CA MET A 1 -66.92 15.80 -16.61
C MET A 1 -65.47 16.16 -16.27
N LYS A 2 -65.09 16.02 -15.00
CA LYS A 2 -63.78 16.36 -14.44
C LYS A 2 -62.82 15.19 -14.67
N ASN A 3 -61.65 15.41 -15.26
CA ASN A 3 -60.51 14.50 -15.12
C ASN A 3 -59.30 15.33 -14.69
N LEU A 4 -59.00 15.30 -13.39
CA LEU A 4 -57.76 15.83 -12.82
C LEU A 4 -56.61 14.88 -13.20
N LEU A 5 -55.66 15.36 -14.01
CA LEU A 5 -54.34 14.73 -14.10
C LEU A 5 -53.52 15.15 -12.88
N GLY A 6 -53.33 14.22 -11.95
CA GLY A 6 -52.38 14.36 -10.85
C GLY A 6 -50.99 13.95 -11.31
N THR A 7 -50.10 14.91 -11.51
CA THR A 7 -48.66 14.67 -11.74
C THR A 7 -48.03 14.26 -10.41
N VAL A 8 -47.74 12.97 -10.24
CA VAL A 8 -46.96 12.48 -9.10
C VAL A 8 -45.48 12.77 -9.40
N ALA A 9 -44.94 13.81 -8.77
CA ALA A 9 -43.52 14.08 -8.77
C ALA A 9 -42.80 13.01 -7.93
N ALA A 10 -42.14 12.06 -8.57
CA ALA A 10 -41.25 11.12 -7.92
C ALA A 10 -40.01 11.89 -7.43
N VAL A 11 -39.97 12.20 -6.13
CA VAL A 11 -38.77 12.70 -5.46
C VAL A 11 -37.80 11.52 -5.36
N GLY A 12 -36.90 11.40 -6.35
CA GLY A 12 -35.79 10.47 -6.28
C GLY A 12 -34.86 10.89 -5.15
N VAL A 13 -34.89 10.16 -4.03
CA VAL A 13 -33.85 10.24 -3.02
C VAL A 13 -32.60 9.62 -3.65
N LEU A 14 -31.69 10.48 -4.11
CA LEU A 14 -30.35 10.08 -4.51
C LEU A 14 -29.66 9.60 -3.23
N ALA A 15 -29.67 8.30 -2.99
CA ALA A 15 -28.84 7.70 -1.95
C ALA A 15 -27.39 7.96 -2.35
N VAL A 16 -26.78 8.98 -1.74
CA VAL A 16 -25.33 9.11 -1.73
C VAL A 16 -24.87 7.91 -0.90
N ALA A 17 -24.52 6.82 -1.58
CA ALA A 17 -23.77 5.74 -0.97
C ALA A 17 -22.57 6.42 -0.33
N GLY A 18 -22.56 6.48 1.00
CA GLY A 18 -21.43 7.01 1.74
C GLY A 18 -20.26 6.09 1.42
N SER A 19 -19.41 6.52 0.49
CA SER A 19 -18.13 5.87 0.24
C SER A 19 -17.46 5.81 1.60
N ALA A 20 -17.25 4.59 2.12
CA ALA A 20 -16.42 4.41 3.29
C ALA A 20 -15.12 5.15 3.01
N LEU A 21 -14.92 6.27 3.71
CA LEU A 21 -13.81 7.17 3.41
C LEU A 21 -12.54 6.41 3.73
N ALA A 22 -11.71 6.22 2.71
CA ALA A 22 -10.35 5.81 2.93
C ALA A 22 -9.71 6.80 3.89
N GLY A 23 -9.05 6.26 4.90
CA GLY A 23 -8.51 7.02 6.01
C GLY A 23 -7.13 6.51 6.40
N PRO A 24 -6.39 7.29 7.20
CA PRO A 24 -5.06 6.91 7.63
C PRO A 24 -5.09 5.57 8.37
N ILE A 25 -4.13 4.70 8.06
CA ILE A 25 -3.97 3.45 8.81
C ILE A 25 -3.16 3.75 10.07
N ALA A 26 -3.83 3.73 11.22
CA ALA A 26 -3.19 3.85 12.52
C ALA A 26 -2.26 2.65 12.79
N ILE A 27 -1.26 2.84 13.66
CA ILE A 27 -0.43 1.75 14.18
C ILE A 27 -1.34 0.75 14.92
N GLY A 28 -1.22 -0.54 14.61
CA GLY A 28 -2.13 -1.59 15.10
C GLY A 28 -3.50 -1.64 14.39
N GLY A 29 -3.75 -0.73 13.45
CA GLY A 29 -4.98 -0.68 12.66
C GLY A 29 -4.88 -1.43 11.34
N ALA A 30 -6.03 -1.62 10.70
CA ALA A 30 -6.18 -2.19 9.37
C ALA A 30 -7.21 -1.41 8.55
N ALA A 31 -7.04 -1.43 7.23
CA ALA A 31 -7.99 -0.97 6.25
C ALA A 31 -8.29 -2.14 5.29
N PHE A 32 -9.58 -2.36 5.01
CA PHE A 32 -10.08 -3.55 4.33
C PHE A 32 -10.47 -3.26 2.88
N LYS A 33 -10.52 -4.29 2.05
CA LYS A 33 -11.01 -4.14 0.67
C LYS A 33 -12.47 -3.67 0.68
N ASN A 34 -12.79 -2.69 -0.16
CA ASN A 34 -14.17 -2.35 -0.44
C ASN A 34 -14.76 -3.40 -1.40
N HIS A 35 -15.43 -4.41 -0.84
CA HIS A 35 -16.04 -5.51 -1.59
C HIS A 35 -17.31 -6.00 -0.88
N PRO A 36 -18.39 -6.40 -1.59
CA PRO A 36 -19.64 -6.82 -0.94
C PRO A 36 -19.52 -7.96 0.08
N THR A 37 -18.47 -8.78 -0.02
CA THR A 37 -18.19 -9.89 0.91
C THR A 37 -17.32 -9.49 2.10
N VAL A 38 -16.88 -8.23 2.17
CA VAL A 38 -16.03 -7.68 3.23
C VAL A 38 -16.80 -6.56 3.90
N THR A 39 -17.29 -6.81 5.11
CA THR A 39 -18.11 -5.85 5.86
C THR A 39 -17.31 -5.01 6.84
N ASP A 40 -16.03 -5.33 7.03
CA ASP A 40 -15.11 -4.64 7.95
C ASP A 40 -14.72 -3.24 7.46
N LEU A 41 -14.46 -2.34 8.41
CA LEU A 41 -14.10 -0.95 8.18
C LEU A 41 -12.91 -0.54 9.06
N PRO A 42 -12.13 0.50 8.67
CA PRO A 42 -12.26 1.32 7.46
C PRO A 42 -11.87 0.57 6.17
N SER A 43 -12.27 1.08 5.01
CA SER A 43 -11.81 0.54 3.72
C SER A 43 -10.58 1.28 3.19
N TYR A 44 -9.72 0.62 2.42
CA TYR A 44 -8.63 1.27 1.70
C TYR A 44 -9.09 1.84 0.34
N THR A 45 -8.32 2.77 -0.24
CA THR A 45 -8.62 3.37 -1.55
C THR A 45 -8.40 2.38 -2.70
N GLN A 46 -9.39 2.20 -3.57
CA GLN A 46 -9.26 1.35 -4.77
C GLN A 46 -8.85 2.10 -6.05
N ALA A 47 -8.91 3.43 -6.04
CA ALA A 47 -8.46 4.24 -7.16
C ALA A 47 -6.95 4.43 -7.12
N ILE A 48 -6.25 4.18 -8.23
CA ILE A 48 -4.84 4.54 -8.37
C ILE A 48 -4.72 6.07 -8.35
N PRO A 49 -3.83 6.67 -7.54
CA PRO A 49 -3.66 8.11 -7.53
C PRO A 49 -3.24 8.65 -8.90
N ALA A 50 -3.90 9.70 -9.38
CA ALA A 50 -3.66 10.27 -10.70
C ALA A 50 -2.20 10.76 -10.93
N TYR A 51 -1.45 10.99 -9.85
CA TYR A 51 -0.04 11.38 -9.91
C TYR A 51 0.92 10.20 -10.11
N PHE A 52 0.44 8.96 -10.23
CA PHE A 52 1.25 7.76 -10.54
C PHE A 52 1.66 7.77 -12.03
N ILE A 53 2.46 8.77 -12.40
CA ILE A 53 2.96 8.99 -13.76
C ILE A 53 4.48 9.14 -13.74
N PRO A 54 5.19 8.85 -14.85
CA PRO A 54 6.65 8.78 -14.87
C PRO A 54 7.37 10.05 -14.36
N VAL A 55 6.81 11.24 -14.59
CA VAL A 55 7.41 12.51 -14.15
C VAL A 55 7.48 12.67 -12.63
N ASN A 56 6.65 11.95 -11.88
CA ASN A 56 6.60 12.00 -10.42
C ASN A 56 7.40 10.88 -9.75
N VAL A 57 8.04 9.99 -10.52
CA VAL A 57 8.85 8.91 -9.97
C VAL A 57 10.15 9.48 -9.40
N VAL A 58 10.41 9.20 -8.13
CA VAL A 58 11.62 9.59 -7.40
C VAL A 58 12.63 8.46 -7.36
N ALA A 59 12.15 7.21 -7.21
CA ALA A 59 13.01 6.03 -7.15
C ALA A 59 12.24 4.78 -7.59
N THR A 60 12.99 3.78 -8.06
CA THR A 60 12.46 2.45 -8.36
C THR A 60 13.46 1.40 -7.92
N LEU A 61 12.98 0.32 -7.32
CA LEU A 61 13.75 -0.88 -7.00
C LEU A 61 13.00 -2.10 -7.53
N ASN A 62 13.69 -2.94 -8.29
CA ASN A 62 13.20 -4.27 -8.66
C ASN A 62 14.08 -5.29 -7.96
N SER A 63 13.53 -5.97 -6.94
CA SER A 63 14.24 -6.96 -6.15
C SER A 63 13.69 -8.35 -6.43
N PRO A 64 14.55 -9.37 -6.62
CA PRO A 64 14.08 -10.75 -6.58
C PRO A 64 13.58 -11.09 -5.17
N ILE A 65 12.60 -11.98 -5.12
CA ILE A 65 12.19 -12.69 -3.91
C ILE A 65 12.92 -14.03 -3.91
N VAL A 66 13.65 -14.31 -2.83
CA VAL A 66 14.45 -15.53 -2.65
C VAL A 66 14.05 -16.27 -1.37
N GLY A 67 14.27 -17.58 -1.34
CA GLY A 67 13.91 -18.46 -0.22
C GLY A 67 13.06 -19.64 -0.68
N GLY A 68 12.06 -20.01 0.12
CA GLY A 68 11.09 -21.05 -0.26
C GLY A 68 10.01 -20.58 -1.24
N LEU A 69 9.92 -19.27 -1.47
CA LEU A 69 9.11 -18.62 -2.50
C LEU A 69 10.03 -17.90 -3.48
N ALA A 70 9.72 -17.95 -4.77
CA ALA A 70 10.44 -17.24 -5.82
C ALA A 70 9.54 -16.21 -6.52
N GLY A 71 10.12 -15.13 -7.03
CA GLY A 71 9.36 -14.06 -7.66
C GLY A 71 10.12 -12.75 -7.66
N SER A 72 9.39 -11.64 -7.72
CA SER A 72 9.96 -10.31 -7.58
C SER A 72 9.03 -9.37 -6.82
N VAL A 73 9.61 -8.33 -6.24
CA VAL A 73 8.89 -7.13 -5.83
C VAL A 73 9.44 -5.95 -6.62
N VAL A 74 8.55 -5.14 -7.19
CA VAL A 74 8.90 -3.83 -7.71
C VAL A 74 8.35 -2.80 -6.75
N THR A 75 9.23 -1.95 -6.21
CA THR A 75 8.85 -0.77 -5.47
C THR A 75 9.07 0.46 -6.33
N THR A 76 8.04 1.27 -6.52
CA THR A 76 8.13 2.59 -7.16
C THR A 76 7.76 3.66 -6.14
N VAL A 77 8.60 4.67 -5.99
CA VAL A 77 8.33 5.79 -5.08
C VAL A 77 7.94 7.01 -5.90
N TYR A 78 6.76 7.54 -5.61
CA TYR A 78 6.21 8.73 -6.26
C TYR A 78 6.24 9.92 -5.29
N LEU A 79 6.50 11.11 -5.82
CA LEU A 79 6.25 12.38 -5.11
C LEU A 79 4.85 12.87 -5.47
N ASN A 80 3.99 13.05 -4.47
CA ASN A 80 2.69 13.69 -4.68
C ASN A 80 2.90 15.20 -4.89
N PRO A 81 2.60 15.78 -6.07
CA PRO A 81 2.89 17.18 -6.37
C PRO A 81 2.02 18.16 -5.58
N ASN A 82 0.91 17.70 -5.01
CA ASN A 82 -0.02 18.57 -4.26
C ASN A 82 0.41 18.73 -2.79
N THR A 83 0.99 17.69 -2.21
CA THR A 83 1.30 17.59 -0.77
C THR A 83 2.79 17.52 -0.48
N ASN A 84 3.63 17.29 -1.50
CA ASN A 84 5.07 17.01 -1.39
C ASN A 84 5.40 15.82 -0.47
N THR A 85 4.49 14.85 -0.38
CA THR A 85 4.66 13.59 0.35
C THR A 85 5.15 12.48 -0.56
N LEU A 86 5.80 11.48 0.02
CA LEU A 86 6.24 10.29 -0.70
C LEU A 86 5.22 9.16 -0.59
N THR A 87 4.90 8.56 -1.73
CA THR A 87 4.03 7.40 -1.83
C THR A 87 4.82 6.21 -2.33
N PHE A 88 4.77 5.12 -1.58
CA PHE A 88 5.47 3.89 -1.86
C PHE A 88 4.49 2.90 -2.46
N ASP A 89 4.67 2.59 -3.74
CA ASP A 89 3.87 1.63 -4.50
C ASP A 89 4.65 0.31 -4.65
N TYR A 90 3.98 -0.81 -4.40
CA TYR A 90 4.54 -2.15 -4.40
C TYR A 90 3.74 -3.05 -5.33
N VAL A 91 4.45 -3.74 -6.21
CA VAL A 91 3.90 -4.79 -7.08
C VAL A 91 4.68 -6.08 -6.86
N PHE A 92 3.99 -7.13 -6.43
CA PHE A 92 4.57 -8.45 -6.18
C PHE A 92 4.25 -9.37 -7.34
N SER A 93 5.26 -10.09 -7.84
CA SER A 93 5.08 -11.17 -8.80
C SER A 93 5.51 -12.49 -8.17
N ALA A 94 4.70 -13.53 -8.38
CA ALA A 94 5.06 -14.90 -8.03
C ALA A 94 5.65 -15.59 -9.25
N ALA A 95 6.79 -16.25 -9.11
CA ALA A 95 7.37 -17.01 -10.20
C ALA A 95 6.42 -18.12 -10.67
N ALA A 96 6.41 -18.41 -11.96
CA ALA A 96 5.59 -19.50 -12.53
C ALA A 96 5.96 -20.90 -12.00
N SER A 97 7.16 -21.04 -11.40
CA SER A 97 7.63 -22.27 -10.79
C SER A 97 7.25 -22.39 -9.30
N ASN A 98 6.55 -21.41 -8.72
CA ASN A 98 6.23 -21.47 -7.30
C ASN A 98 5.30 -22.66 -6.99
N PRO A 99 5.66 -23.51 -6.02
CA PRO A 99 4.81 -24.63 -5.63
C PRO A 99 3.63 -24.20 -4.75
N VAL A 100 3.68 -22.99 -4.19
CA VAL A 100 2.68 -22.44 -3.25
C VAL A 100 2.43 -20.95 -3.52
N SER A 101 1.32 -20.43 -3.03
CA SER A 101 0.87 -19.06 -3.29
C SER A 101 1.35 -18.07 -2.22
N ILE A 102 1.57 -16.81 -2.60
CA ILE A 102 1.81 -15.73 -1.61
C ILE A 102 0.46 -15.27 -1.05
N VAL A 103 0.31 -15.32 0.28
CA VAL A 103 -0.92 -14.90 0.98
C VAL A 103 -0.71 -13.69 1.89
N ARG A 104 0.53 -13.40 2.28
CA ARG A 104 0.92 -12.25 3.10
C ARG A 104 2.28 -11.70 2.68
N ALA A 105 2.44 -10.38 2.79
CA ALA A 105 3.74 -9.72 2.82
C ALA A 105 3.84 -8.80 4.05
N THR A 106 5.03 -8.73 4.65
CA THR A 106 5.40 -7.77 5.69
C THR A 106 6.51 -6.88 5.17
N LEU A 107 6.28 -5.57 5.19
CA LEU A 107 7.18 -4.56 4.65
C LEU A 107 8.03 -4.00 5.78
N GLY A 108 9.30 -4.39 5.86
CA GLY A 108 10.21 -3.90 6.89
C GLY A 108 10.65 -2.46 6.65
N GLY A 109 11.50 -1.95 7.55
CA GLY A 109 12.04 -0.60 7.51
C GLY A 109 11.61 0.24 8.72
N PRO A 110 12.08 1.49 8.83
CA PRO A 110 11.81 2.35 9.98
C PRO A 110 10.45 3.04 9.85
N TRP A 111 9.37 2.25 9.86
CA TRP A 111 7.99 2.75 9.71
C TRP A 111 7.49 3.52 10.94
N LEU A 112 8.22 3.52 12.05
CA LEU A 112 8.05 4.47 13.13
C LEU A 112 9.06 5.62 12.99
N PRO A 113 8.64 6.89 13.11
CA PRO A 113 7.29 7.40 13.45
C PRO A 113 6.46 7.81 12.22
N ILE A 114 6.56 7.09 11.10
CA ILE A 114 5.91 7.47 9.84
C ILE A 114 4.39 7.46 9.96
N LEU A 115 3.76 8.55 9.50
CA LEU A 115 2.32 8.63 9.32
C LEU A 115 1.97 8.10 7.93
N VAL A 116 1.00 7.18 7.87
CA VAL A 116 0.39 6.71 6.63
C VAL A 116 -0.92 7.46 6.48
N ASN A 117 -0.94 8.47 5.61
CA ASN A 117 -2.08 9.37 5.44
C ASN A 117 -3.20 8.72 4.64
N ASP A 118 -2.84 7.86 3.69
CA ASP A 118 -3.74 7.10 2.84
C ASP A 118 -3.02 5.82 2.38
N ALA A 119 -3.80 4.81 2.03
CA ALA A 119 -3.30 3.55 1.49
C ALA A 119 -4.35 2.94 0.57
N GLY A 120 -3.90 2.13 -0.39
CA GLY A 120 -4.80 1.58 -1.38
C GLY A 120 -4.25 0.44 -2.21
N ALA A 121 -5.13 -0.11 -3.06
CA ALA A 121 -4.81 -1.14 -4.03
C ALA A 121 -5.58 -0.92 -5.34
N GLY A 122 -4.91 -0.94 -6.49
CA GLY A 122 -5.43 -0.43 -7.76
C GLY A 122 -6.31 -1.37 -8.60
N SER A 123 -6.69 -2.56 -8.10
CA SER A 123 -7.48 -3.57 -8.82
C SER A 123 -7.01 -3.91 -10.25
N ASN A 124 -5.71 -3.74 -10.51
CA ASN A 124 -5.08 -3.92 -11.81
C ASN A 124 -4.09 -5.09 -11.85
N GLY A 125 -4.16 -5.96 -10.84
CA GLY A 125 -3.37 -7.18 -10.77
C GLY A 125 -4.08 -8.35 -11.43
N ILE A 126 -3.41 -9.49 -11.35
CA ILE A 126 -3.95 -10.79 -11.74
C ILE A 126 -3.66 -11.74 -10.58
N SER A 127 -4.72 -12.29 -10.01
CA SER A 127 -4.62 -13.30 -8.98
C SER A 127 -5.55 -14.46 -9.27
N GLY A 128 -5.41 -15.54 -8.50
CA GLY A 128 -6.07 -16.82 -8.79
C GLY A 128 -5.05 -17.95 -8.71
N GLY A 129 -5.05 -18.69 -7.60
CA GLY A 129 -3.87 -19.44 -7.18
C GLY A 129 -4.08 -20.92 -6.92
N GLY A 130 -5.29 -21.44 -7.14
CA GLY A 130 -5.53 -22.89 -7.16
C GLY A 130 -6.02 -23.51 -5.85
N ASP A 131 -6.57 -22.72 -4.93
CA ASP A 131 -7.42 -23.25 -3.86
C ASP A 131 -8.89 -22.96 -4.15
N GLY A 132 -9.76 -23.96 -3.91
CA GLY A 132 -11.17 -23.93 -4.32
C GLY A 132 -12.06 -22.94 -3.55
N GLY A 133 -11.48 -21.96 -2.84
CA GLY A 133 -12.19 -20.92 -2.10
C GLY A 133 -12.65 -19.75 -2.99
N ALA A 134 -13.33 -18.79 -2.39
CA ALA A 134 -13.71 -17.55 -3.07
C ALA A 134 -12.46 -16.70 -3.32
N GLU A 135 -11.97 -16.70 -4.56
CA GLU A 135 -10.84 -15.90 -5.00
C GLU A 135 -11.32 -14.67 -5.77
N TRP A 136 -10.87 -13.48 -5.35
CA TRP A 136 -10.86 -12.32 -6.23
C TRP A 136 -9.71 -12.45 -7.22
N ASN A 137 -9.90 -11.97 -8.45
CA ASN A 137 -8.96 -12.12 -9.55
C ASN A 137 -8.20 -10.83 -9.91
N ASP A 138 -8.32 -9.79 -9.08
CA ASP A 138 -7.81 -8.44 -9.34
C ASP A 138 -6.46 -8.14 -8.68
N GLY A 139 -5.86 -9.13 -8.02
CA GLY A 139 -4.58 -9.00 -7.31
C GLY A 139 -4.64 -8.18 -6.02
N ASP A 140 -5.82 -7.71 -5.62
CA ASP A 140 -6.00 -6.86 -4.45
C ASP A 140 -5.89 -7.66 -3.14
N PRO A 141 -5.32 -7.06 -2.09
CA PRO A 141 -5.31 -7.66 -0.77
C PRO A 141 -6.69 -7.65 -0.11
N PHE A 142 -6.92 -8.56 0.83
CA PHE A 142 -8.06 -8.52 1.74
C PHE A 142 -7.98 -7.34 2.71
N PHE A 143 -6.80 -7.08 3.29
CA PHE A 143 -6.55 -5.88 4.08
C PHE A 143 -5.10 -5.39 3.97
N LEU A 144 -4.93 -4.10 4.26
CA LEU A 144 -3.67 -3.44 4.54
C LEU A 144 -3.65 -3.08 6.03
N ALA A 145 -2.61 -3.46 6.76
CA ALA A 145 -2.51 -3.22 8.20
C ALA A 145 -1.15 -2.64 8.59
N ARG A 146 -1.03 -2.14 9.82
CA ARG A 146 0.24 -1.75 10.42
C ARG A 146 0.50 -2.51 11.71
N SER A 147 1.69 -3.08 11.88
CA SER A 147 2.05 -3.78 13.11
C SER A 147 2.01 -2.83 14.31
N PRO A 148 1.46 -3.23 15.47
CA PRO A 148 1.51 -2.43 16.68
C PRO A 148 2.92 -2.30 17.27
N GLU A 149 3.84 -3.21 16.97
CA GLU A 149 5.19 -3.24 17.54
C GLU A 149 6.15 -2.25 16.87
N ASP A 150 6.17 -2.21 15.55
CA ASP A 150 7.18 -1.48 14.76
C ASP A 150 6.56 -0.60 13.66
N GLY A 151 5.23 -0.53 13.58
CA GLY A 151 4.50 0.25 12.58
C GLY A 151 4.62 -0.28 11.15
N SER A 152 5.31 -1.41 10.92
CA SER A 152 5.56 -1.99 9.60
C SER A 152 4.24 -2.37 8.92
N PRO A 153 4.05 -2.03 7.63
CA PRO A 153 2.88 -2.43 6.88
C PRO A 153 2.83 -3.95 6.68
N ASN A 154 1.62 -4.47 6.76
CA ASN A 154 1.29 -5.84 6.40
C ASN A 154 0.26 -5.81 5.27
N VAL A 155 0.56 -6.54 4.21
CA VAL A 155 -0.35 -6.77 3.08
C VAL A 155 -0.86 -8.19 3.21
N GLN A 156 -2.17 -8.37 3.38
CA GLN A 156 -2.78 -9.69 3.51
C GLN A 156 -3.71 -9.93 2.33
N TRP A 157 -3.38 -10.86 1.44
CA TRP A 157 -4.27 -11.23 0.34
C TRP A 157 -5.40 -12.16 0.77
N ARG A 158 -5.15 -13.07 1.70
CA ARG A 158 -6.16 -14.03 2.18
C ARG A 158 -6.35 -13.99 3.68
N ALA A 159 -7.58 -13.90 4.15
CA ALA A 159 -7.91 -14.03 5.57
C ALA A 159 -9.31 -14.65 5.73
N PHE A 160 -9.51 -15.43 6.79
CA PHE A 160 -10.83 -15.98 7.16
C PHE A 160 -11.54 -16.76 6.02
N GLY A 161 -10.77 -17.41 5.13
CA GLY A 161 -11.32 -18.13 3.97
C GLY A 161 -11.81 -17.24 2.83
N LEU A 162 -11.55 -15.94 2.88
CA LEU A 162 -11.87 -14.95 1.85
C LEU A 162 -10.61 -14.30 1.30
N GLY A 163 -10.74 -13.71 0.12
CA GLY A 163 -9.76 -12.80 -0.45
C GLY A 163 -9.14 -13.33 -1.73
N SER A 164 -7.83 -13.20 -1.85
CA SER A 164 -7.07 -13.60 -3.02
C SER A 164 -5.78 -14.33 -2.62
N ALA A 165 -5.10 -14.92 -3.59
CA ALA A 165 -3.74 -15.40 -3.43
C ALA A 165 -2.95 -15.20 -4.72
N LEU A 166 -1.67 -14.86 -4.57
CA LEU A 166 -0.76 -14.77 -5.71
C LEU A 166 -0.13 -16.14 -5.95
N GLY A 167 -0.85 -16.99 -6.67
CA GLY A 167 -0.33 -18.28 -7.15
C GLY A 167 0.75 -18.13 -8.22
N ALA A 168 1.20 -19.26 -8.75
CA ALA A 168 2.28 -19.31 -9.72
C ALA A 168 1.99 -18.45 -10.96
N GLY A 169 2.89 -17.51 -11.28
CA GLY A 169 2.79 -16.63 -12.44
C GLY A 169 1.89 -15.40 -12.25
N ASN A 170 1.27 -15.24 -11.09
CA ASN A 170 0.38 -14.12 -10.79
C ASN A 170 1.13 -12.86 -10.34
N VAL A 171 0.43 -11.74 -10.39
CA VAL A 171 0.95 -10.41 -10.05
C VAL A 171 -0.08 -9.66 -9.20
N SER A 172 0.34 -9.07 -8.09
CA SER A 172 -0.55 -8.23 -7.28
C SER A 172 -1.03 -7.00 -8.08
N SER A 173 -2.07 -6.35 -7.59
CA SER A 173 -2.32 -4.96 -7.99
C SER A 173 -1.23 -4.03 -7.46
N ASN A 174 -1.25 -2.78 -7.92
CA ASN A 174 -0.48 -1.70 -7.30
C ASN A 174 -0.97 -1.47 -5.88
N ILE A 175 -0.15 -1.82 -4.89
CA ILE A 175 -0.45 -1.62 -3.46
C ILE A 175 0.39 -0.46 -2.96
N TRP A 176 -0.24 0.55 -2.38
CA TRP A 176 0.47 1.79 -2.06
C TRP A 176 0.17 2.34 -0.68
N PHE A 177 1.14 3.08 -0.15
CA PHE A 177 1.08 3.77 1.13
C PHE A 177 1.61 5.20 0.95
N GLU A 178 0.75 6.20 1.13
CA GLU A 178 1.13 7.62 1.09
C GLU A 178 1.58 8.06 2.49
N THR A 179 2.78 8.61 2.59
CA THR A 179 3.46 8.85 3.86
C THR A 179 3.92 10.28 4.05
N ASN A 180 4.13 10.71 5.29
CA ASN A 180 4.79 11.99 5.58
C ASN A 180 6.32 11.96 5.46
N ALA A 181 6.91 10.88 4.95
CA ALA A 181 8.36 10.75 4.83
C ALA A 181 8.92 11.63 3.71
N THR A 182 10.17 12.03 3.85
CA THR A 182 10.90 12.84 2.87
C THR A 182 12.16 12.15 2.34
N LEU A 183 12.55 11.03 2.94
CA LEU A 183 13.69 10.22 2.54
C LEU A 183 13.26 8.78 2.30
N ILE A 184 14.11 8.06 1.57
CA ILE A 184 13.92 6.67 1.18
C ILE A 184 15.14 5.88 1.65
N THR A 185 14.93 4.66 2.12
CA THR A 185 15.98 3.67 2.37
C THR A 185 15.59 2.34 1.75
N GLU A 186 16.56 1.47 1.47
CA GLU A 186 16.27 0.06 1.27
C GLU A 186 15.98 -0.61 2.62
N ALA A 187 15.05 -1.56 2.61
CA ALA A 187 14.65 -2.34 3.78
C ALA A 187 14.30 -3.77 3.38
N PRO A 188 14.46 -4.76 4.28
CA PRO A 188 14.03 -6.12 4.02
C PRO A 188 12.51 -6.21 3.99
N MET A 189 11.99 -7.11 3.17
CA MET A 189 10.61 -7.56 3.21
C MET A 189 10.54 -9.08 3.34
N ALA A 190 9.43 -9.57 3.87
CA ALA A 190 9.13 -10.99 3.90
C ALA A 190 7.80 -11.25 3.20
N VAL A 191 7.74 -12.33 2.41
CA VAL A 191 6.50 -12.91 1.91
C VAL A 191 6.30 -14.28 2.53
N ILE A 192 5.05 -14.63 2.80
CA ILE A 192 4.70 -15.85 3.51
C ILE A 192 3.54 -16.54 2.78
N ASP A 193 3.71 -17.85 2.59
CA ASP A 193 2.63 -18.83 2.54
C ASP A 193 2.52 -19.52 3.90
N THR A 194 1.37 -20.09 4.25
CA THR A 194 1.03 -20.76 5.52
C THR A 194 2.18 -21.49 6.25
N ALA A 195 3.15 -22.10 5.53
CA ALA A 195 4.37 -22.68 6.09
C ALA A 195 5.70 -22.32 5.38
N VAL A 196 5.68 -21.52 4.30
CA VAL A 196 6.86 -21.25 3.46
C VAL A 196 7.13 -19.75 3.39
N THR A 197 8.39 -19.35 3.50
CA THR A 197 8.76 -17.93 3.50
C THR A 197 9.72 -17.59 2.36
N GLY A 198 9.59 -16.37 1.84
CA GLY A 198 10.53 -15.74 0.93
C GLY A 198 10.87 -14.34 1.43
N SER A 199 11.96 -13.78 0.94
CA SER A 199 12.44 -12.45 1.32
C SER A 199 13.01 -11.71 0.13
N GLY A 200 12.98 -10.39 0.22
CA GLY A 200 13.53 -9.48 -0.79
C GLY A 200 13.84 -8.13 -0.18
N LEU A 201 14.26 -7.18 -1.01
CA LEU A 201 14.44 -5.79 -0.63
C LEU A 201 13.34 -4.92 -1.23
N ILE A 202 12.97 -3.89 -0.48
CA ILE A 202 12.01 -2.87 -0.88
C ILE A 202 12.57 -1.48 -0.59
N LEU A 203 11.97 -0.45 -1.18
CA LEU A 203 12.16 0.92 -0.72
C LEU A 203 11.16 1.22 0.40
N ALA A 204 11.63 1.82 1.49
CA ALA A 204 10.84 2.15 2.67
C ALA A 204 11.04 3.63 3.07
N PRO A 205 10.04 4.24 3.74
CA PRO A 205 10.12 5.62 4.20
C PRO A 205 11.11 5.81 5.34
N VAL A 206 11.77 6.98 5.36
CA VAL A 206 12.58 7.44 6.49
C VAL A 206 12.26 8.90 6.79
N ILE A 207 12.13 9.25 8.08
CA ILE A 207 12.17 10.64 8.55
C ILE A 207 13.57 10.90 9.11
N PRO A 208 14.29 11.94 8.64
CA PRO A 208 15.56 12.31 9.23
C PRO A 208 15.40 12.59 10.73
N ALA A 209 16.30 12.04 11.56
CA ALA A 209 16.31 12.35 12.97
C ALA A 209 16.41 13.88 13.18
N PRO A 210 15.62 14.49 14.09
CA PRO A 210 15.61 15.95 14.29
C PRO A 210 16.99 16.56 14.53
N GLY A 211 17.91 15.78 15.14
CA GLY A 211 19.28 16.23 15.42
C GLY A 211 20.20 16.33 14.19
N ALA A 212 19.95 15.57 13.13
CA ALA A 212 20.80 15.57 11.94
C ALA A 212 20.70 16.91 11.16
N ALA A 213 19.51 17.50 11.11
CA ALA A 213 19.28 18.81 10.50
C ALA A 213 19.93 19.95 11.30
N ALA A 214 19.89 19.88 12.64
CA ALA A 214 20.49 20.88 13.51
C ALA A 214 22.04 20.90 13.41
N LEU A 215 22.67 19.73 13.32
CA LEU A 215 24.13 19.63 13.16
C LEU A 215 24.63 20.15 11.81
N ALA A 216 23.88 19.92 10.73
CA ALA A 216 24.22 20.47 9.42
C ALA A 216 24.20 22.01 9.43
N LEU A 217 23.22 22.62 10.09
CA LEU A 217 23.13 24.08 10.22
C LEU A 217 24.23 24.66 11.14
N MET A 218 24.57 23.98 12.23
CA MET A 218 25.66 24.41 13.12
C MET A 218 27.03 24.33 12.44
N GLY A 219 27.29 23.29 11.63
CA GLY A 219 28.54 23.16 10.87
C GLY A 219 28.77 24.31 9.87
N VAL A 220 27.71 24.75 9.19
CA VAL A 220 27.75 25.90 8.25
C VAL A 220 27.99 27.21 9.00
N GLY A 221 27.35 27.40 10.17
CA GLY A 221 27.55 28.59 11.00
C GLY A 221 28.99 28.75 11.51
N ILE A 222 29.65 27.65 11.90
CA ILE A 222 31.04 27.66 12.37
C ILE A 222 32.02 27.89 11.22
N ALA A 223 31.78 27.29 10.04
CA ALA A 223 32.60 27.50 8.86
C ALA A 223 32.50 28.94 8.32
N ALA A 224 31.31 29.55 8.34
CA ALA A 224 31.11 30.94 7.92
C ALA A 224 31.79 31.94 8.88
N ARG A 225 31.84 31.64 10.18
CA ARG A 225 32.49 32.49 11.18
C ARG A 225 34.01 32.47 11.10
N ARG A 226 34.62 31.35 10.67
CA ARG A 226 36.08 31.23 10.44
C ARG A 226 36.59 31.98 9.19
N ARG A 227 35.72 32.41 8.28
CA ARG A 227 36.12 33.19 7.09
C ARG A 227 36.08 34.72 7.31
N ARG A 228 35.74 35.19 8.51
CA ARG A 228 35.62 36.63 8.85
C ARG A 228 36.59 37.08 9.95
N ALA A 229 37.53 36.23 10.37
CA ALA A 229 38.64 36.58 11.25
C ALA A 229 39.94 36.39 10.46
#